data_AF-A0A378BVY4-F1
#
_entry.id   AF-A0A378BVY4-F1
#
_cell.length_a   1.000
_cell.length_b   1.000
_cell.length_c   1.000
_cell.angle_alpha   90.00
_cell.angle_beta   90.00
_cell.angle_gamma   90.00
#
_symmetry.space_group_name_H-M   'P 1'
#
loop_
_entity.id
_entity.type
_entity.pdbx_description
1 polymer ?
#
loop_
_entity_poly.entity_id
_entity_poly.type
_entity_poly.pdbx_seq_one_letter_code
_entity_poly.pdbx_strand_id
1 'polypeptide(L)'
;MITGDHPQTAMSIGQMLGITNSSQAMTGYQLEHMDDAALAKAAVEYDIFARTSPEHKLRLVKALQDNGEVVGMTGDGVNDAPALRQADVGIAMGIKGTEVTKEAADMVLTDDNFATIASSVREGRRVYDNLKKTILFIMPTNLAQGC
;
A
#
# COMPACT_ATOMS: atom_id res chain seq x y z
N MET A 1 -4.70 -4.42 6.35
CA MET A 1 -4.25 -5.83 6.28
C MET A 1 -5.13 -6.59 5.32
N ILE A 2 -4.53 -7.26 4.34
CA ILE A 2 -5.25 -8.08 3.37
C ILE A 2 -4.68 -9.50 3.47
N THR A 3 -5.52 -10.50 3.76
CA THR A 3 -5.09 -11.90 3.93
C THR A 3 -6.09 -12.90 3.34
N GLY A 4 -5.57 -14.07 2.94
CA GLY A 4 -6.36 -15.23 2.55
C GLY A 4 -6.91 -16.03 3.75
N ASP A 5 -6.47 -15.73 4.97
CA ASP A 5 -6.85 -16.46 6.17
C ASP A 5 -8.32 -16.25 6.56
N HIS A 6 -8.77 -17.06 7.52
CA HIS A 6 -10.09 -16.92 8.11
C HIS A 6 -10.21 -15.57 8.85
N PRO A 7 -11.37 -14.88 8.79
CA PRO A 7 -11.55 -13.55 9.40
C PRO A 7 -11.22 -13.52 10.90
N GLN A 8 -11.55 -14.56 11.67
CA GLN A 8 -11.22 -14.63 13.09
C GLN A 8 -9.71 -14.62 13.36
N THR A 9 -8.93 -15.35 12.56
CA THR A 9 -7.47 -15.36 12.65
C THR A 9 -6.91 -14.00 12.26
N ALA A 10 -7.42 -13.42 11.17
CA ALA A 10 -7.00 -12.10 10.70
C ALA A 10 -7.26 -11.00 11.75
N MET A 11 -8.43 -10.99 12.39
CA MET A 11 -8.76 -10.07 13.48
C MET A 11 -7.82 -10.25 14.68
N SER A 12 -7.54 -11.50 15.07
CA SER A 12 -6.66 -11.80 16.20
C SER A 12 -5.22 -11.32 15.94
N ILE A 13 -4.70 -11.57 14.73
CA ILE A 13 -3.38 -11.08 14.31
C ILE A 13 -3.39 -9.55 14.22
N GLY A 14 -4.46 -8.95 13.69
CA GLY A 14 -4.60 -7.50 13.61
C GLY A 14 -4.59 -6.82 14.98
N GLN A 15 -5.25 -7.41 15.98
CA GLN A 15 -5.18 -6.96 17.37
C GLN A 15 -3.77 -7.04 17.94
N MET A 16 -3.05 -8.15 17.70
CA MET A 16 -1.66 -8.31 18.15
C MET A 16 -0.71 -7.28 17.51
N LEU A 17 -0.98 -6.89 16.26
CA LEU A 17 -0.21 -5.88 15.53
C LEU A 17 -0.62 -4.44 15.86
N GLY A 18 -1.67 -4.24 16.68
CA GLY A 18 -2.15 -2.93 17.08
C GLY A 18 -2.91 -2.16 15.99
N ILE A 19 -3.56 -2.88 15.05
CA ILE A 19 -4.44 -2.26 14.05
C ILE A 19 -5.70 -1.72 14.74
N THR A 20 -6.05 -0.46 14.46
CA THR A 20 -7.13 0.28 15.14
C THR A 20 -8.49 -0.40 15.02
N ASN A 21 -8.96 -0.68 13.79
CA ASN A 21 -10.28 -1.31 13.57
C ASN A 21 -10.17 -2.84 13.47
N SER A 22 -9.40 -3.45 14.38
CA SER A 22 -9.14 -4.89 14.36
C SER A 22 -10.28 -5.79 14.88
N SER A 23 -11.35 -5.20 15.41
CA SER A 23 -12.54 -5.92 15.89
C SER A 23 -13.51 -6.34 14.79
N GLN A 24 -13.35 -5.81 13.58
CA GLN A 24 -14.18 -6.16 12.43
C GLN A 24 -13.28 -6.48 11.24
N ALA A 25 -13.63 -7.53 10.52
CA ALA A 25 -12.96 -7.91 9.28
C ALA A 25 -13.99 -8.05 8.17
N MET A 26 -13.68 -7.49 7.01
CA MET A 26 -14.49 -7.66 5.82
C MET A 26 -14.02 -8.87 5.03
N THR A 27 -14.96 -9.68 4.55
CA THR A 27 -14.63 -10.87 3.78
C THR A 27 -14.59 -10.58 2.29
N GLY A 28 -13.80 -11.35 1.53
CA GLY A 28 -13.81 -11.32 0.07
C GLY A 28 -15.21 -11.45 -0.53
N TYR A 29 -16.06 -12.31 0.04
CA TYR A 29 -17.43 -12.49 -0.41
C TYR A 29 -18.28 -11.22 -0.27
N GLN A 30 -18.12 -10.47 0.83
CA GLN A 30 -18.82 -9.20 1.02
C GLN A 30 -18.33 -8.14 0.03
N LEU A 31 -17.02 -8.07 -0.23
CA LEU A 31 -16.43 -7.15 -1.20
C LEU A 31 -16.95 -7.40 -2.63
N GLU A 32 -17.18 -8.66 -2.98
CA GLU A 32 -17.68 -9.05 -4.31
C GLU A 32 -19.13 -8.56 -4.56
N HIS A 33 -19.95 -8.51 -3.50
CA HIS A 33 -21.34 -8.09 -3.57
C HIS A 33 -21.54 -6.58 -3.39
N MET A 34 -20.45 -5.82 -3.21
CA MET A 34 -20.48 -4.37 -3.10
C MET A 34 -20.31 -3.71 -4.47
N ASP A 35 -21.05 -2.62 -4.69
CA ASP A 35 -20.77 -1.69 -5.78
C ASP A 35 -19.49 -0.90 -5.50
N ASP A 36 -18.94 -0.25 -6.53
CA ASP A 36 -17.64 0.42 -6.40
C ASP A 36 -17.69 1.60 -5.41
N ALA A 37 -18.85 2.24 -5.24
CA ALA A 37 -19.04 3.32 -4.27
C ALA A 37 -19.05 2.82 -2.82
N ALA A 38 -19.71 1.68 -2.55
CA ALA A 38 -19.67 1.03 -1.24
C ALA A 38 -18.29 0.44 -0.98
N LEU A 39 -17.63 -0.11 -2.00
CA LEU A 39 -16.27 -0.62 -1.90
C LEU A 39 -15.29 0.49 -1.49
N ALA A 40 -15.36 1.66 -2.12
CA ALA A 40 -14.51 2.81 -1.76
C ALA A 40 -14.71 3.24 -0.30
N LYS A 41 -15.96 3.29 0.18
CA LYS A 41 -16.24 3.57 1.60
C LYS A 41 -15.70 2.49 2.53
N ALA A 42 -15.93 1.22 2.19
CA ALA A 42 -15.47 0.09 2.96
C ALA A 42 -13.92 0.01 3.02
N ALA A 43 -13.24 0.38 1.93
CA ALA A 43 -11.79 0.42 1.86
C ALA A 43 -11.16 1.41 2.84
N VAL A 44 -11.87 2.49 3.19
CA VAL A 44 -11.44 3.51 4.16
C VAL A 44 -11.87 3.16 5.58
N GLU A 45 -13.04 2.53 5.75
CA GLU A 45 -13.59 2.21 7.07
C GLU A 45 -12.94 0.96 7.71
N TYR A 46 -12.64 -0.05 6.89
CA TYR A 46 -12.14 -1.34 7.37
C TYR A 46 -10.63 -1.48 7.17
N ASP A 47 -9.94 -1.86 8.24
CA ASP A 47 -8.49 -2.10 8.19
C ASP A 47 -8.14 -3.57 7.87
N ILE A 48 -9.08 -4.51 8.00
CA ILE A 48 -8.82 -5.95 7.85
C ILE A 48 -9.74 -6.55 6.79
N PHE A 49 -9.13 -7.08 5.73
CA PHE A 49 -9.78 -7.83 4.67
C PHE A 49 -9.30 -9.29 4.69
N ALA A 50 -10.23 -10.22 4.83
CA ALA A 50 -9.96 -11.65 4.99
C ALA A 50 -10.59 -12.48 3.85
N ARG A 51 -10.04 -13.67 3.58
CA ARG A 51 -10.41 -14.52 2.43
C ARG A 51 -10.51 -13.75 1.11
N THR A 52 -9.54 -12.89 0.83
CA THR A 52 -9.52 -12.10 -0.41
C THR A 52 -8.93 -12.87 -1.58
N SER A 53 -9.56 -12.78 -2.76
CA SER A 53 -8.98 -13.26 -4.02
C SER A 53 -7.97 -12.23 -4.57
N PRO A 54 -7.10 -12.61 -5.52
CA PRO A 54 -6.19 -11.67 -6.17
C PRO A 54 -6.92 -10.48 -6.81
N GLU A 55 -8.08 -10.72 -7.42
CA GLU A 55 -8.95 -9.69 -8.01
C GLU A 55 -9.44 -8.69 -6.97
N HIS A 56 -9.77 -9.14 -5.76
CA HIS A 56 -10.18 -8.25 -4.67
C HIS A 56 -9.06 -7.31 -4.25
N LYS A 57 -7.80 -7.76 -4.26
CA LYS A 57 -6.66 -6.90 -3.92
C LYS A 57 -6.53 -5.75 -4.91
N LEU A 58 -6.60 -6.07 -6.21
CA LEU A 58 -6.60 -5.07 -7.29
C LEU A 58 -7.75 -4.07 -7.16
N ARG A 59 -8.98 -4.57 -6.93
CA ARG A 59 -10.16 -3.71 -6.73
C ARG A 59 -9.99 -2.76 -5.54
N LEU A 60 -9.46 -3.25 -4.42
CA LEU A 60 -9.20 -2.43 -3.24
C LEU A 60 -8.14 -1.35 -3.49
N VAL A 61 -7.03 -1.69 -4.16
CA VAL A 61 -6.01 -0.71 -4.55
C VAL A 61 -6.62 0.39 -5.40
N LYS A 62 -7.39 0.01 -6.43
CA LYS A 62 -8.03 0.98 -7.31
C LYS A 62 -9.06 1.85 -6.58
N ALA A 63 -9.87 1.27 -5.70
CA ALA A 63 -10.85 2.02 -4.92
C ALA A 63 -10.21 3.07 -4.00
N LEU A 64 -9.06 2.76 -3.40
CA LEU A 64 -8.29 3.71 -2.60
C LEU A 64 -7.65 4.81 -3.47
N GLN A 65 -7.10 4.44 -4.63
CA GLN A 65 -6.55 5.39 -5.60
C GLN A 65 -7.63 6.35 -6.14
N ASP A 66 -8.81 5.85 -6.46
CA ASP A 66 -9.95 6.64 -6.93
C ASP A 66 -10.45 7.61 -5.84
N ASN A 67 -10.18 7.32 -4.56
CA ASN A 67 -10.42 8.23 -3.43
C ASN A 67 -9.31 9.28 -3.24
N GLY A 68 -8.28 9.29 -4.08
CA GLY A 68 -7.17 10.24 -4.04
C GLY A 68 -6.08 9.89 -3.01
N GLU A 69 -6.11 8.68 -2.45
CA GLU A 69 -5.06 8.20 -1.53
C GLU A 69 -3.83 7.72 -2.31
N VAL A 70 -2.64 7.88 -1.72
CA VAL A 70 -1.41 7.30 -2.26
C VAL A 70 -1.26 5.89 -1.70
N VAL A 71 -1.34 4.88 -2.55
CA VAL A 71 -1.45 3.48 -2.12
C VAL A 71 -0.11 2.77 -2.27
N GLY A 72 0.43 2.30 -1.14
CA GLY A 72 1.54 1.35 -1.12
C GLY A 72 1.03 -0.08 -0.93
N MET A 73 1.43 -1.01 -1.79
CA MET A 73 1.04 -2.41 -1.67
C MET A 73 2.24 -3.33 -1.46
N THR A 74 2.16 -4.17 -0.43
CA THR A 74 3.17 -5.20 -0.13
C THR A 74 2.69 -6.58 -0.55
N GLY A 75 3.58 -7.41 -1.10
CA GLY A 75 3.28 -8.81 -1.40
C GLY A 75 4.52 -9.67 -1.61
N ASP A 76 4.34 -10.98 -1.52
CA ASP A 76 5.39 -12.00 -1.66
C ASP A 76 5.04 -13.08 -2.70
N GLY A 77 3.76 -13.22 -3.08
CA GLY A 77 3.29 -14.22 -4.02
C GLY A 77 3.08 -13.71 -5.45
N VAL A 78 3.20 -14.61 -6.44
CA VAL A 78 2.95 -14.32 -7.88
C VAL A 78 1.57 -13.67 -8.11
N ASN A 79 0.58 -14.04 -7.30
CA ASN A 79 -0.78 -13.50 -7.35
C ASN A 79 -0.87 -12.02 -6.96
N ASP A 80 0.12 -11.49 -6.24
CA ASP A 80 0.16 -10.10 -5.80
C ASP A 80 0.82 -9.20 -6.85
N ALA A 81 1.59 -9.76 -7.79
CA ALA A 81 2.32 -8.98 -8.79
C ALA A 81 1.45 -7.99 -9.60
N PRO A 82 0.22 -8.34 -10.04
CA PRO A 82 -0.66 -7.37 -10.70
C PRO A 82 -1.05 -6.20 -9.78
N ALA A 83 -1.30 -6.49 -8.51
CA ALA A 83 -1.73 -5.51 -7.54
C ALA A 83 -0.56 -4.61 -7.07
N LEU A 84 0.66 -5.16 -6.98
CA LEU A 84 1.90 -4.40 -6.76
C LEU A 84 2.13 -3.39 -7.89
N ARG A 85 1.95 -3.80 -9.16
CA ARG A 85 2.09 -2.90 -10.32
C ARG A 85 1.00 -1.84 -10.41
N GLN A 86 -0.19 -2.12 -9.89
CA GLN A 86 -1.30 -1.17 -9.91
C GLN A 86 -1.14 -0.09 -8.83
N ALA A 87 -0.52 -0.43 -7.70
CA ALA A 87 -0.29 0.50 -6.61
C ALA A 87 0.66 1.65 -7.01
N ASP A 88 0.57 2.79 -6.31
CA ASP A 88 1.49 3.92 -6.54
C ASP A 88 2.93 3.57 -6.14
N VAL A 89 3.07 2.66 -5.17
CA VAL A 89 4.35 2.07 -4.77
C VAL A 89 4.16 0.58 -4.48
N GLY A 90 4.64 -0.28 -5.38
CA GLY A 90 4.73 -1.72 -5.16
C GLY A 90 5.95 -2.10 -4.31
N ILE A 91 5.75 -2.91 -3.27
CA ILE A 91 6.80 -3.34 -2.34
C ILE A 91 6.88 -4.86 -2.29
N ALA A 92 7.97 -5.44 -2.77
CA ALA A 92 8.22 -6.88 -2.71
C ALA A 92 9.13 -7.28 -1.54
N MET A 93 8.91 -8.50 -1.04
CA MET A 93 9.78 -9.14 -0.06
C MET A 93 11.04 -9.70 -0.77
N GLY A 94 12.23 -9.42 -0.25
CA GLY A 94 13.49 -9.80 -0.87
C GLY A 94 13.85 -11.28 -0.67
N ILE A 95 13.50 -11.86 0.48
CA ILE A 95 13.85 -13.24 0.83
C ILE A 95 12.67 -14.17 0.48
N LYS A 96 11.47 -13.87 0.97
CA LYS A 96 10.27 -14.69 0.75
C LYS A 96 9.57 -14.41 -0.59
N GLY A 97 9.81 -13.25 -1.19
CA GLY A 97 9.12 -12.85 -2.41
C GLY A 97 9.61 -13.63 -3.63
N THR A 98 8.67 -14.00 -4.49
CA THR A 98 8.97 -14.60 -5.79
C THR A 98 9.64 -13.60 -6.73
N GLU A 99 10.45 -14.08 -7.69
CA GLU A 99 11.09 -13.20 -8.68
C GLU A 99 10.08 -12.35 -9.45
N VAL A 100 8.89 -12.90 -9.74
CA VAL A 100 7.80 -12.17 -10.38
C VAL A 100 7.35 -10.96 -9.55
N THR A 101 7.28 -11.09 -8.22
CA THR A 101 6.92 -9.96 -7.35
C THR A 101 8.02 -8.91 -7.30
N LYS A 102 9.30 -9.31 -7.31
CA LYS A 102 10.44 -8.37 -7.32
C LYS A 102 10.52 -7.57 -8.61
N GLU A 103 10.26 -8.20 -9.75
CA GLU A 103 10.17 -7.51 -11.06
C GLU A 103 8.94 -6.62 -11.21
N ALA A 104 7.89 -6.89 -10.43
CA ALA A 104 6.66 -6.11 -10.43
C ALA A 104 6.68 -4.92 -9.46
N ALA A 105 7.63 -4.89 -8.52
CA ALA A 105 7.71 -3.91 -7.45
C ALA A 105 8.63 -2.73 -7.79
N ASP A 106 8.32 -1.56 -7.25
CA ASP A 106 9.18 -0.37 -7.31
C ASP A 106 10.26 -0.40 -6.21
N MET A 107 9.98 -1.12 -5.11
CA MET A 107 10.88 -1.28 -3.97
C MET A 107 10.95 -2.74 -3.53
N VAL A 108 12.16 -3.20 -3.18
CA VAL A 108 12.39 -4.55 -2.63
C VAL A 108 12.96 -4.44 -1.23
N LEU A 109 12.33 -5.10 -0.26
CA LEU A 109 12.81 -5.18 1.13
C LEU A 109 13.82 -6.32 1.25
N THR A 110 15.11 -5.99 1.33
CA THR A 110 16.17 -7.00 1.41
C THR A 110 16.18 -7.81 2.71
N ASP A 111 15.52 -7.31 3.76
CA ASP A 111 15.49 -7.86 5.11
C ASP A 111 14.13 -8.48 5.49
N ASP A 112 13.13 -8.44 4.59
CA ASP A 112 11.76 -8.88 4.83
C ASP A 112 11.11 -8.24 6.09
N ASN A 113 11.51 -7.03 6.47
CA ASN A 113 11.02 -6.36 7.66
C ASN A 113 10.05 -5.21 7.33
N PHE A 114 8.80 -5.33 7.79
CA PHE A 114 7.80 -4.27 7.64
C PHE A 114 8.19 -2.94 8.31
N ALA A 115 9.01 -2.97 9.37
CA ALA A 115 9.51 -1.75 10.00
C ALA A 115 10.35 -0.90 9.04
N THR A 116 11.03 -1.54 8.08
CA THR A 116 11.85 -0.88 7.07
C THR A 116 11.01 0.00 6.15
N ILE A 117 9.76 -0.39 5.87
CA ILE A 117 8.80 0.45 5.12
C ILE A 117 8.56 1.77 5.85
N ALA A 118 8.31 1.72 7.16
CA ALA A 118 8.06 2.92 7.95
C ALA A 118 9.27 3.88 7.95
N SER A 119 10.50 3.34 8.01
CA SER A 119 11.70 4.16 7.83
C SER A 119 11.84 4.73 6.42
N SER A 120 11.56 3.93 5.38
CA SER A 120 11.64 4.37 3.97
C SER A 120 10.67 5.52 3.69
N VAL A 121 9.43 5.45 4.22
CA VAL A 121 8.46 6.55 4.10
C VAL A 121 8.95 7.81 4.81
N ARG A 122 9.57 7.68 5.99
CA ARG A 122 10.13 8.82 6.73
C ARG A 122 11.26 9.50 5.93
N GLU A 123 12.16 8.71 5.37
CA GLU A 123 13.26 9.24 4.55
C GLU A 123 12.73 9.84 3.24
N GLY A 124 11.74 9.22 2.59
CA GLY A 124 11.08 9.78 1.40
C GLY A 124 10.49 11.18 1.67
N ARG A 125 9.82 11.37 2.80
CA ARG A 125 9.30 12.69 3.22
C ARG A 125 10.43 13.70 3.42
N ARG A 126 11.53 13.29 4.06
CA ARG A 126 12.71 14.14 4.26
C ARG A 126 13.35 14.59 2.95
N VAL A 127 13.49 13.68 1.99
CA VAL A 127 14.03 13.98 0.65
C VAL A 127 13.10 14.96 -0.08
N TYR A 128 11.79 14.71 -0.04
CA TYR A 128 10.79 15.58 -0.67
C TYR A 128 10.81 17.01 -0.09
N ASP A 129 10.92 17.16 1.23
CA ASP A 129 11.04 18.47 1.88
C ASP A 129 12.31 19.20 1.45
N ASN A 130 13.42 18.50 1.28
CA ASN A 130 14.66 19.08 0.78
C ASN A 130 14.55 19.50 -0.69
N LEU A 131 13.88 18.70 -1.53
CA LEU A 131 13.61 19.06 -2.93
C LEU A 131 12.80 20.35 -3.03
N LYS A 132 11.74 20.49 -2.22
CA LYS A 132 10.94 21.73 -2.15
C LYS A 132 11.79 22.94 -1.80
N LYS A 133 12.64 22.83 -0.78
CA LYS A 133 13.55 23.90 -0.36
C LYS A 133 14.52 24.29 -1.48
N THR A 134 15.11 23.30 -2.16
CA THR A 134 16.03 23.52 -3.28
C THR A 134 15.35 24.21 -4.45
N ILE A 135 14.16 23.77 -4.85
CA ILE A 135 13.39 24.41 -5.93
C ILE A 135 13.04 25.85 -5.56
N LEU A 136 12.58 26.09 -4.33
CA LEU A 136 12.24 27.43 -3.85
C LEU A 136 13.45 28.36 -3.79
N PHE A 137 14.65 27.82 -3.53
CA PHE A 137 15.88 28.59 -3.50
C PHE A 137 16.41 28.90 -4.90
N ILE A 138 16.45 27.90 -5.80
CA ILE A 138 17.09 28.00 -7.13
C ILE A 138 16.21 28.74 -8.16
N MET A 139 14.89 28.55 -8.11
CA MET A 139 14.00 29.14 -9.13
C MET A 139 14.02 30.67 -9.13
N PRO A 140 13.92 31.38 -7.99
CA PRO A 140 13.99 32.84 -7.96
C PRO A 140 15.37 33.37 -8.33
N THR A 141 16.45 32.67 -7.95
CA THR A 141 17.82 33.10 -8.29
C THR A 141 18.06 33.04 -9.79
N ASN A 142 17.57 32.01 -10.47
CA ASN A 142 17.67 31.91 -11.93
C ASN A 142 16.83 32.99 -12.63
N LEU A 143 15.63 33.30 -12.13
CA LEU A 143 14.81 34.39 -12.66
C LEU A 143 15.49 35.76 -12.49
N ALA A 144 16.13 36.01 -11.36
CA ALA A 144 16.85 37.26 -11.10
C ALA A 144 18.13 37.42 -11.94
N GLN A 145 18.78 36.32 -12.34
CA GLN A 145 19.96 36.34 -13.21
C GLN A 145 19.64 36.47 -14.70
N GLY A 146 18.41 36.12 -15.10
CA GLY A 146 17.95 36.17 -16.49
C GLY A 146 17.30 37.48 -16.92
N CYS A 147 17.12 38.44 -16.00
CA CYS A 147 16.60 39.79 -16.28
C CYS A 147 17.69 40.84 -16.32
#